data_AF-A0A352HQ53-F1
#
_entry.id   AF-A0A352HQ53-F1
#
_cell.length_a   1.000
_cell.length_b   1.000
_cell.length_c   1.000
_cell.angle_alpha   90.00
_cell.angle_beta   90.00
_cell.angle_gamma   90.00
#
_symmetry.space_group_name_H-M   'P 1'
#
loop_
_entity.id
_entity.type
_entity.pdbx_description
1 polymer ?
#
loop_
_entity_poly.entity_id
_entity_poly.type
_entity_poly.pdbx_seq_one_letter_code
_entity_poly.pdbx_strand_id
1 'polypeptide(L)'
;MDYNESLEYLYRQLPMFSRIGAAAYKPGLQTSEKLDAFFGHPHRRFKSVHVAGTNGKGSCSHAIAAILQSQGYKTALYTSPHLVDFRERIR
;
A
#
# COMPACT_ATOMS: atom_id res chain seq x y z
N MET A 1 12.00 -10.46 -15.80
CA MET A 1 10.80 -9.91 -15.17
C MET A 1 10.64 -8.48 -15.62
N ASP A 2 9.86 -8.29 -16.68
CA ASP A 2 9.40 -6.97 -17.11
C ASP A 2 8.21 -6.49 -16.25
N TYR A 3 7.64 -5.33 -16.58
CA TYR A 3 6.52 -4.76 -15.83
C TYR A 3 5.28 -5.66 -15.82
N ASN A 4 4.94 -6.24 -16.97
CA ASN A 4 3.75 -7.07 -17.11
C ASN A 4 3.94 -8.41 -16.38
N GLU A 5 5.11 -9.02 -16.51
CA GLU A 5 5.49 -10.23 -15.77
C GLU A 5 5.44 -9.98 -14.24
N SER A 6 5.88 -8.80 -13.79
CA SER A 6 5.84 -8.41 -12.38
C SER A 6 4.40 -8.23 -11.88
N LEU A 7 3.56 -7.55 -12.65
CA LEU A 7 2.14 -7.39 -12.31
C LEU A 7 1.43 -8.74 -12.24
N GLU A 8 1.67 -9.62 -13.22
CA GLU A 8 1.07 -10.94 -13.25
C GLU A 8 1.52 -11.78 -12.05
N TYR A 9 2.81 -11.74 -11.71
CA TYR A 9 3.33 -12.39 -10.52
C TYR A 9 2.60 -11.90 -9.26
N LEU A 10 2.47 -10.57 -9.07
CA LEU A 10 1.79 -9.99 -7.92
C LEU A 10 0.30 -10.41 -7.85
N TYR A 11 -0.41 -10.39 -8.98
CA TYR A 11 -1.82 -10.77 -9.02
C TYR A 11 -2.06 -12.27 -8.78
N ARG A 12 -1.11 -13.13 -9.17
CA ARG A 12 -1.16 -14.57 -8.87
C ARG A 12 -0.93 -14.87 -7.38
N GLN A 13 -0.10 -14.06 -6.70
CA GLN A 13 0.27 -14.28 -5.29
C GLN A 13 -0.78 -13.78 -4.29
N LEU A 14 -1.68 -12.87 -4.67
CA LEU A 14 -2.71 -12.39 -3.76
C LEU A 14 -3.70 -13.53 -3.45
N PRO A 15 -3.78 -14.03 -2.20
CA PRO A 15 -4.85 -14.93 -1.80
C PRO A 15 -6.11 -14.08 -1.81
N MET A 16 -6.81 -14.13 -2.94
CA MET A 16 -8.04 -13.40 -3.14
C MET A 16 -9.01 -13.86 -2.04
N PHE A 17 -9.26 -13.00 -1.06
CA PHE A 17 -10.42 -13.13 -0.17
C PHE A 17 -11.70 -13.32 -1.03
N SER A 18 -11.70 -12.76 -2.23
CA SER A 18 -12.69 -12.95 -3.30
C SER A 18 -12.67 -14.33 -3.99
N ARG A 19 -11.63 -15.17 -3.86
CA ARG A 19 -11.56 -16.56 -4.39
C ARG A 19 -11.74 -17.63 -3.30
N ILE A 20 -11.19 -17.40 -2.11
CA ILE A 20 -11.11 -18.43 -1.04
C ILE A 20 -11.93 -18.04 0.21
N GLY A 21 -12.57 -16.87 0.20
CA GLY A 21 -13.45 -16.41 1.28
C GLY A 21 -12.72 -16.20 2.61
N ALA A 22 -13.45 -16.38 3.72
CA ALA A 22 -12.94 -16.19 5.07
C ALA A 22 -11.73 -17.08 5.41
N ALA A 23 -11.54 -18.21 4.72
CA ALA A 23 -10.40 -19.09 4.90
C ALA A 23 -9.06 -18.48 4.42
N ALA A 24 -9.10 -17.45 3.56
CA ALA A 24 -7.91 -16.68 3.19
C ALA A 24 -7.46 -15.69 4.29
N TYR A 25 -8.30 -15.45 5.30
CA TYR A 25 -7.97 -14.54 6.38
C TYR A 25 -6.97 -15.20 7.33
N LYS A 26 -5.71 -14.79 7.22
CA LYS A 26 -4.67 -15.12 8.19
C LYS A 26 -4.53 -13.96 9.17
N PRO A 27 -5.02 -14.08 10.41
CA PRO A 27 -4.88 -13.02 11.40
C PRO A 27 -3.40 -12.81 11.78
N GLY A 28 -3.07 -11.58 12.16
CA GLY A 28 -1.74 -11.19 12.62
C GLY A 28 -0.87 -10.56 11.54
N LEU A 29 0.30 -10.07 11.95
CA LEU A 29 1.23 -9.31 11.10
C LEU A 29 2.53 -10.07 10.85
N GLN A 30 2.66 -11.33 11.29
CA GLN A 30 3.95 -12.03 11.37
C GLN A 30 4.65 -12.17 10.01
N THR A 31 3.88 -12.38 8.93
CA THR A 31 4.45 -12.41 7.56
C THR A 31 5.01 -11.03 7.17
N SER A 32 4.25 -9.97 7.42
CA SER A 32 4.65 -8.59 7.12
C SER A 32 5.83 -8.15 7.98
N GLU A 33 5.86 -8.51 9.26
CA GLU A 33 6.95 -8.20 10.19
C GLU A 33 8.26 -8.91 9.78
N LYS A 34 8.19 -10.18 9.35
CA LYS A 34 9.36 -10.89 8.82
C LYS A 34 9.89 -10.26 7.54
N LEU A 35 9.01 -9.86 6.63
CA LEU A 35 9.39 -9.19 5.39
C LEU A 35 10.01 -7.81 5.67
N ASP A 36 9.42 -7.05 6.58
CA ASP A 36 9.93 -5.74 6.99
C ASP A 36 11.29 -5.84 7.68
N ALA A 37 11.49 -6.84 8.54
CA ALA A 37 12.79 -7.15 9.13
C ALA A 37 13.84 -7.53 8.06
N PHE A 38 13.45 -8.35 7.07
CA PHE A 38 14.32 -8.73 5.95
C PHE A 38 14.83 -7.51 5.16
N PHE A 39 13.98 -6.50 4.94
CA PHE A 39 14.35 -5.25 4.28
C PHE A 39 14.98 -4.20 5.21
N GLY A 40 15.21 -4.51 6.49
CA GLY A 40 15.86 -3.62 7.44
C GLY A 40 14.98 -2.42 7.84
N HIS A 41 13.69 -2.65 8.06
CA HIS A 41 12.71 -1.69 8.57
C HIS A 41 12.68 -0.35 7.80
N PRO A 42 12.50 -0.34 6.46
CA PRO A 42 12.59 0.87 5.64
C PRO A 42 11.55 1.93 6.03
N HIS A 43 10.39 1.52 6.55
CA HIS A 43 9.32 2.40 7.03
C HIS A 43 9.74 3.33 8.18
N ARG A 44 10.86 3.05 8.87
CA ARG A 44 11.40 3.88 9.97
C ARG A 44 12.28 5.03 9.48
N ARG A 45 12.60 5.08 8.19
CA ARG A 45 13.52 6.08 7.60
C ARG A 45 12.84 7.40 7.25
N PHE A 46 11.52 7.49 7.39
CA PHE A 46 10.72 8.67 7.06
C PHE A 46 9.54 8.82 8.02
N LYS A 47 9.00 10.04 8.12
CA LYS A 47 7.79 10.31 8.90
C LYS A 47 6.57 9.82 8.11
N SER A 48 5.61 9.24 8.82
CA SER A 48 4.41 8.65 8.23
C SER A 48 3.14 9.21 8.88
N VAL A 49 2.12 9.42 8.07
CA VAL A 49 0.74 9.69 8.52
C VAL A 49 -0.10 8.45 8.17
N HIS A 50 -0.70 7.82 9.17
CA HIS A 50 -1.55 6.64 8.96
C HIS A 50 -3.02 7.05 8.93
N VAL A 51 -3.70 6.79 7.82
CA VAL A 51 -5.12 7.14 7.62
C VAL A 51 -5.98 5.89 7.55
N ALA A 52 -6.87 5.70 8.52
CA ALA A 52 -7.82 4.59 8.60
C ALA A 52 -9.27 5.10 8.72
N GLY A 53 -10.24 4.24 8.41
CA GLY A 53 -11.67 4.58 8.50
C GLY A 53 -12.53 3.87 7.44
N THR A 54 -13.85 3.93 7.54
CA THR A 54 -14.74 3.27 6.56
C THR A 54 -14.80 4.04 5.24
N ASN A 55 -14.94 5.37 5.30
CA ASN A 55 -15.08 6.26 4.15
C ASN A 55 -14.06 7.41 4.21
N GLY A 56 -13.85 8.10 3.09
CA GLY A 56 -13.05 9.34 3.05
C GLY A 56 -11.52 9.20 3.12
N LYS A 57 -10.98 8.04 3.50
CA LYS A 57 -9.52 7.79 3.60
C LYS A 57 -8.74 8.27 2.38
N GLY A 58 -9.17 7.88 1.17
CA GLY A 58 -8.49 8.24 -0.08
C GLY A 58 -8.44 9.75 -0.29
N SER A 59 -9.58 10.42 -0.13
CA SER A 59 -9.70 11.88 -0.27
C SER A 59 -8.88 12.61 0.79
N CYS A 60 -8.95 12.18 2.06
CA CYS A 60 -8.15 12.75 3.14
C CYS A 60 -6.65 12.59 2.89
N SER A 61 -6.20 11.39 2.50
CA SER A 61 -4.78 11.14 2.21
C SER A 61 -4.27 11.99 1.04
N HIS A 62 -5.09 12.19 -0.01
CA HIS A 62 -4.74 13.08 -1.12
C HIS A 62 -4.64 14.55 -0.67
N ALA A 63 -5.59 15.02 0.15
CA ALA A 63 -5.54 16.39 0.68
C ALA A 63 -4.29 16.62 1.54
N ILE A 64 -3.98 15.69 2.44
CA ILE A 64 -2.78 15.75 3.28
C ILE A 64 -1.51 15.75 2.41
N ALA A 65 -1.43 14.85 1.43
CA ALA A 65 -0.28 14.78 0.53
C ALA A 65 -0.10 16.07 -0.27
N ALA A 66 -1.17 16.61 -0.84
CA ALA A 66 -1.13 17.86 -1.61
C ALA A 66 -0.68 19.06 -0.75
N ILE A 67 -1.18 19.16 0.49
CA ILE A 67 -0.76 20.20 1.43
C ILE A 67 0.74 20.07 1.72
N LEU A 68 1.22 18.88 2.10
CA LEU A 68 2.64 18.68 2.39
C LEU A 68 3.54 18.94 1.17
N GLN A 69 3.13 18.51 -0.03
CA GLN A 69 3.83 18.80 -1.27
C GLN A 69 3.89 20.31 -1.55
N SER A 70 2.79 21.03 -1.36
CA SER A 70 2.73 22.50 -1.53
C SER A 70 3.66 23.26 -0.57
N GLN A 71 3.96 22.66 0.58
CA GLN A 71 4.91 23.19 1.56
C GLN A 71 6.36 22.78 1.28
N GLY A 72 6.63 22.11 0.16
CA GLY A 72 7.98 21.72 -0.28
C GLY A 72 8.49 20.40 0.30
N TYR A 73 7.67 19.62 1.00
CA TYR A 73 8.09 18.32 1.50
C TYR A 73 8.10 17.26 0.39
N LYS A 74 9.17 16.46 0.35
CA LYS A 74 9.20 15.23 -0.45
C LYS A 74 8.20 14.22 0.13
N THR A 75 7.03 14.15 -0.48
CA THR A 75 5.88 13.43 0.07
C THR A 75 5.50 12.27 -0.85
N ALA A 76 5.43 11.07 -0.27
CA ALA A 76 4.91 9.88 -0.94
C ALA A 76 3.47 9.61 -0.49
N LEU A 77 2.67 8.99 -1.36
CA LEU A 77 1.28 8.64 -1.11
C LEU A 77 1.04 7.15 -1.45
N TYR A 78 0.63 6.39 -0.44
CA TYR A 78 0.15 5.02 -0.61
C TYR A 78 -1.38 4.97 -0.50
N THR A 79 -2.06 4.55 -1.57
CA THR A 79 -3.53 4.41 -1.60
C THR A 79 -3.99 3.12 -2.28
N SER A 80 -5.14 2.61 -1.87
CA SER A 80 -5.74 1.41 -2.45
C SER A 80 -7.27 1.46 -2.38
N PRO A 81 -7.99 0.85 -3.35
CA PRO A 81 -7.48 0.24 -4.58
C PRO A 81 -7.00 1.29 -5.61
N HIS A 82 -6.42 0.84 -6.72
CA HIS A 82 -6.20 1.69 -7.91
C HIS A 82 -7.46 1.72 -8.77
N LEU A 83 -7.62 2.72 -9.64
CA LEU A 83 -8.74 2.82 -10.58
C LEU A 83 -8.39 2.31 -11.98
N VAL A 84 -7.29 2.78 -12.57
CA VAL A 84 -6.90 2.45 -13.96
C VAL A 84 -5.58 1.69 -13.99
N ASP A 85 -4.59 2.15 -13.22
CA ASP A 85 -3.22 1.63 -13.26
C ASP A 85 -2.71 1.26 -11.87
N PHE A 86 -2.03 0.12 -11.74
CA PHE A 86 -1.40 -0.32 -10.50
C PHE A 86 -0.45 0.72 -9.90
N ARG A 87 0.24 1.49 -10.75
CA ARG A 87 1.15 2.57 -10.36
C ARG A 87 0.46 3.69 -9.57
N GLU A 88 -0.87 3.82 -9.66
CA GLU A 88 -1.63 4.77 -8.86
C GLU A 88 -1.51 4.51 -7.35
N ARG A 89 -1.18 3.28 -6.94
CA ARG A 89 -1.10 2.91 -5.52
C ARG A 89 0.10 3.51 -4.80
N ILE A 90 1.17 3.84 -5.52
CA ILE A 90 2.44 4.31 -4.95
C ILE A 90 2.88 5.53 -5.76
N ARG A 91 2.75 6.73 -5.20
CA ARG A 91 3.15 8.01 -5.80
C ARG A 91 4.11 8.78 -4.92
#